data_AF-A0A963QDX2-F1
#
_entry.id   AF-A0A963QDX2-F1
#
_cell.length_a   1.000
_cell.length_b   1.000
_cell.length_c   1.000
_cell.angle_alpha   90.00
_cell.angle_beta   90.00
_cell.angle_gamma   90.00
#
_symmetry.space_group_name_H-M   'P 1'
#
loop_
_entity.id
_entity.type
_entity.pdbx_description
1 polymer ?
#
loop_
_entity_poly.entity_id
_entity_poly.type
_entity_poly.pdbx_seq_one_letter_code
_entity_poly.pdbx_strand_id
1 'polypeptide(L)'
;QIGHAYFTGCTSLGAVEDVMRHKVIPLLSEYFYEDWSKVAAVLGDGPQGPSRFLEARRLAAPPGIAADDFSGERLRWRVKDQFDFSEFAA
;
A
#
# COMPACT_ATOMS: atom_id res chain seq x y z
N GLN A 1 -13.24 -10.78 0.44
CA GLN A 1 -12.62 -11.78 -0.45
C GLN A 1 -12.43 -11.14 -1.81
N ILE A 2 -11.31 -11.38 -2.49
CA ILE A 2 -11.07 -10.89 -3.86
C ILE A 2 -11.30 -12.06 -4.82
N GLY A 3 -12.03 -11.81 -5.91
CA GLY A 3 -12.31 -12.83 -6.93
C GLY A 3 -11.04 -13.22 -7.70
N HIS A 4 -10.87 -14.51 -7.99
CA HIS A 4 -9.70 -15.00 -8.73
C HIS A 4 -9.63 -14.47 -10.17
N ALA A 5 -10.77 -14.06 -10.75
CA ALA A 5 -10.88 -13.56 -12.12
C ALA A 5 -9.87 -12.44 -12.45
N TYR A 6 -9.56 -11.55 -11.49
CA TYR A 6 -8.57 -10.49 -11.65
C TYR A 6 -7.22 -10.98 -12.15
N PHE A 7 -6.80 -12.19 -11.74
CA PHE A 7 -5.48 -12.73 -12.03
C PHE A 7 -5.48 -13.82 -13.12
N THR A 8 -6.65 -14.28 -13.57
CA THR A 8 -6.76 -15.38 -14.53
C THR A 8 -6.08 -15.11 -15.89
N GLY A 9 -5.98 -13.83 -16.28
CA GLY A 9 -5.31 -13.42 -17.52
C GLY A 9 -3.84 -13.03 -17.36
N CYS A 10 -3.28 -13.08 -16.15
CA CYS A 10 -1.90 -12.64 -15.92
C CYS A 10 -0.90 -13.68 -16.41
N THR A 11 -0.13 -13.33 -17.45
CA THR A 11 0.91 -14.19 -18.04
C THR A 11 2.33 -13.68 -17.76
N SER A 12 2.48 -12.56 -17.07
CA SER A 12 3.76 -11.94 -16.72
C SER A 12 3.69 -11.23 -15.37
N LEU A 13 4.85 -10.99 -14.75
CA LEU A 13 4.94 -10.18 -13.52
C LEU A 13 4.40 -8.75 -13.73
N GLY A 14 4.64 -8.17 -14.91
CA GLY A 14 4.07 -6.86 -15.25
C GLY A 14 2.53 -6.86 -15.27
N ALA A 15 1.90 -7.93 -15.77
CA ALA A 15 0.45 -8.06 -15.72
C ALA A 15 -0.09 -8.18 -14.28
N VAL A 16 0.65 -8.88 -13.41
CA VAL A 16 0.31 -8.95 -11.97
C VAL A 16 0.46 -7.57 -11.31
N GLU A 17 1.53 -6.85 -11.61
CA GLU A 17 1.72 -5.47 -11.13
C GLU A 17 0.57 -4.56 -11.56
N ASP A 18 0.18 -4.59 -12.84
CA ASP A 18 -0.91 -3.77 -13.37
C ASP A 18 -2.24 -4.08 -12.66
N VAL A 19 -2.55 -5.36 -12.46
CA VAL A 19 -3.75 -5.78 -11.72
C VAL A 19 -3.70 -5.31 -10.27
N MET A 20 -2.56 -5.46 -9.59
CA MET A 20 -2.40 -5.01 -8.21
C MET A 20 -2.58 -3.48 -8.11
N ARG A 21 -1.86 -2.72 -8.94
CA ARG A 21 -1.83 -1.25 -8.94
C ARG A 21 -3.16 -0.63 -9.33
N HIS A 22 -3.81 -1.14 -10.37
CA HIS A 22 -4.96 -0.48 -10.99
C HIS A 22 -6.30 -1.11 -10.65
N LYS A 23 -6.34 -2.31 -10.05
CA LYS A 23 -7.58 -3.00 -9.69
C LYS A 23 -7.65 -3.31 -8.20
N VAL A 24 -6.67 -4.04 -7.67
CA VAL A 24 -6.74 -4.56 -6.29
C VAL A 24 -6.55 -3.47 -5.24
N ILE A 25 -5.48 -2.68 -5.32
CA ILE A 25 -5.18 -1.63 -4.34
C ILE A 25 -6.30 -0.56 -4.30
N PRO A 26 -6.80 -0.04 -5.45
CA PRO A 26 -7.93 0.88 -5.44
C PRO A 26 -9.19 0.27 -4.80
N LEU A 27 -9.52 -0.98 -5.13
CA LEU A 27 -10.66 -1.68 -4.55
C LEU A 27 -10.54 -1.83 -3.03
N LEU A 28 -9.34 -2.13 -2.52
CA LEU A 28 -9.10 -2.20 -1.08
C LEU A 28 -9.23 -0.82 -0.43
N SER A 29 -8.73 0.25 -1.07
CA SER A 29 -8.89 1.61 -0.54
C SER A 29 -10.35 2.02 -0.42
N GLU A 30 -11.19 1.68 -1.40
CA GLU A 30 -12.63 1.92 -1.32
C GLU A 30 -13.29 1.06 -0.24
N TYR A 31 -12.96 -0.24 -0.20
CA TYR A 31 -13.50 -1.18 0.78
C TYR A 31 -13.21 -0.77 2.24
N PHE A 32 -12.03 -0.20 2.49
CA PHE A 32 -11.62 0.27 3.82
C PHE A 32 -11.91 1.77 4.05
N TYR A 33 -12.67 2.43 3.19
CA TYR A 33 -12.98 3.86 3.31
C TYR A 33 -11.72 4.74 3.49
N GLU A 34 -10.71 4.47 2.66
CA GLU A 34 -9.40 5.14 2.67
C GLU A 34 -8.59 5.00 3.97
N ASP A 35 -8.91 4.00 4.81
CA ASP A 35 -8.06 3.60 5.94
C ASP A 35 -6.83 2.82 5.43
N TRP A 36 -5.81 3.58 5.02
CA TRP A 36 -4.57 3.05 4.45
C TRP A 36 -3.76 2.16 5.41
N SER A 37 -3.96 2.30 6.72
CA SER A 37 -3.34 1.41 7.70
C SER A 37 -3.91 -0.01 7.58
N LYS A 38 -5.22 -0.15 7.33
CA LYS A 38 -5.85 -1.45 7.05
C LYS A 38 -5.49 -1.99 5.67
N VAL A 39 -5.42 -1.13 4.66
CA VAL A 39 -4.98 -1.53 3.31
C VAL A 39 -3.57 -2.12 3.37
N ALA A 40 -2.63 -1.42 4.03
CA ALA A 40 -1.26 -1.91 4.22
C ALA A 40 -1.23 -3.25 4.96
N ALA A 41 -1.98 -3.38 6.06
CA ALA A 41 -2.03 -4.62 6.83
C ALA A 41 -2.50 -5.83 5.99
N VAL A 42 -3.50 -5.66 5.11
CA VAL A 42 -3.98 -6.75 4.24
C VAL A 42 -2.98 -7.10 3.14
N LEU A 43 -2.21 -6.13 2.67
CA LEU A 43 -1.13 -6.34 1.69
C LEU A 43 0.15 -6.90 2.32
N GLY A 44 0.18 -7.07 3.65
CA GLY A 44 1.37 -7.50 4.39
C GLY A 44 2.43 -6.40 4.52
N ASP A 45 2.06 -5.14 4.28
CA ASP A 45 2.90 -3.96 4.45
C ASP A 45 2.70 -3.33 5.83
N GLY A 46 3.70 -2.60 6.32
CA GLY A 46 3.58 -1.87 7.57
C GLY A 46 4.58 -0.73 7.75
N PRO A 47 4.34 0.19 8.71
CA PRO A 47 5.17 1.39 8.88
C PRO A 47 6.62 1.10 9.28
N GLN A 48 6.87 -0.06 9.92
CA GLN A 48 8.19 -0.55 10.30
C GLN A 48 8.45 -1.96 9.74
N GLY A 49 7.62 -2.40 8.80
CA GLY A 49 7.66 -3.72 8.20
C GLY A 49 8.22 -3.69 6.77
N PRO A 50 8.11 -4.80 6.04
CA PRO A 50 8.38 -4.80 4.61
C PRO A 50 7.45 -3.82 3.89
N SER A 51 7.96 -3.27 2.79
CA SER A 51 7.26 -2.35 1.91
C SER A 51 7.25 -2.95 0.50
N ARG A 52 6.31 -3.85 0.27
CA ARG A 52 6.11 -4.60 -0.97
C ARG A 52 5.37 -3.76 -1.99
N PHE A 53 4.23 -3.19 -1.59
CA PHE A 53 3.35 -2.40 -2.45
C PHE A 53 3.21 -0.95 -2.00
N LEU A 54 3.16 -0.72 -0.69
CA LEU A 54 2.96 0.60 -0.08
C LEU A 54 4.19 1.05 0.72
N GLU A 55 4.55 2.32 0.56
CA GLU A 55 5.54 3.02 1.38
C GLU A 55 4.84 3.89 2.42
N ALA A 56 5.24 3.75 3.69
CA ALA A 56 4.81 4.63 4.78
C ALA A 56 5.90 5.65 5.09
N ARG A 57 5.57 6.94 5.05
CA ARG A 57 6.46 8.02 5.48
C ARG A 57 5.87 8.76 6.66
N ARG A 58 6.62 8.85 7.76
CA ARG A 58 6.28 9.72 8.89
C ARG A 58 6.23 11.17 8.46
N LEU A 59 5.15 11.86 8.81
CA LEU A 59 5.00 13.29 8.65
C LEU A 59 5.32 13.98 9.96
N ALA A 60 6.30 14.88 9.93
CA ALA A 60 6.56 15.80 11.03
C ALA A 60 5.55 16.95 11.01
N ALA A 61 5.29 17.52 12.18
CA ALA A 61 4.54 18.77 12.28
C ALA A 61 5.26 19.88 11.49
N PRO A 62 4.54 20.72 10.74
CA PRO A 62 5.12 21.89 10.11
C PRO A 62 5.76 22.82 11.15
N PRO A 63 6.83 23.57 10.79
CA PRO A 63 7.41 24.57 11.69
C PRO A 63 6.35 25.59 12.12
N GLY A 64 6.20 25.80 13.43
CA GLY A 64 5.25 26.76 14.01
C GLY A 64 3.91 26.16 14.48
N ILE A 65 3.68 24.86 14.29
CA ILE A 65 2.59 24.13 14.95
C ILE A 65 3.20 23.21 16.00
N ALA A 66 2.69 23.26 17.22
CA ALA A 66 3.21 22.46 18.31
C ALA A 66 2.87 20.97 18.06
N ALA A 67 3.81 20.06 18.36
CA ALA A 67 3.68 18.64 17.99
C ALA A 67 2.53 17.93 18.72
N ASP A 68 2.08 18.49 19.83
CA ASP A 68 0.94 18.10 20.66
C ASP A 68 -0.43 18.45 20.05
N ASP A 69 -0.51 19.42 19.13
CA ASP A 69 -1.74 19.73 18.39
C ASP A 69 -2.13 18.62 17.40
N PHE A 70 -1.21 17.74 17.05
CA PHE A 70 -1.47 16.55 16.23
C PHE A 70 -1.51 15.30 17.10
N SER A 71 -2.70 14.77 17.36
CA SER A 71 -2.84 13.52 18.10
C SER A 71 -2.31 12.32 17.27
N GLY A 72 -1.11 11.83 17.61
CA GLY A 72 -0.57 10.56 17.15
C GLY A 72 0.40 10.62 15.95
N GLU A 73 1.00 9.46 15.65
CA GLU A 73 1.93 9.29 14.52
C GLU A 73 1.18 9.46 13.19
N ARG A 74 1.51 10.51 12.45
CA ARG A 74 0.94 10.75 11.11
C ARG A 74 1.79 10.08 10.05
N LEU A 75 1.18 9.16 9.32
CA LEU A 75 1.80 8.49 8.19
C LEU A 75 1.20 9.01 6.88
N ARG A 76 2.07 9.30 5.92
CA ARG A 76 1.73 9.43 4.51
C ARG A 76 1.99 8.10 3.84
N TRP A 77 0.94 7.51 3.29
CA TRP A 77 1.05 6.30 2.48
C TRP A 77 1.18 6.66 1.01
N ARG A 78 1.98 5.89 0.28
CA ARG A 78 2.14 6.00 -1.17
C ARG A 78 2.25 4.61 -1.78
N VAL A 79 1.58 4.37 -2.90
CA VAL A 79 1.82 3.18 -3.72
C VAL A 79 3.17 3.33 -4.41
N LYS A 80 4.04 2.32 -4.27
CA LYS A 80 5.37 2.32 -4.88
C LYS A 80 5.30 2.47 -6.39
N ASP A 81 6.30 3.08 -7.00
CA ASP A 81 6.34 3.27 -8.46
C ASP A 81 6.60 1.95 -9.21
N GLN A 82 7.26 0.99 -8.55
CA GLN A 82 7.49 -0.38 -9.04
C GLN A 82 7.38 -1.37 -7.89
N PHE A 83 6.92 -2.58 -8.19
CA PHE A 83 6.90 -3.69 -7.23
C PHE A 83 8.10 -4.61 -7.44
N ASP A 84 8.73 -5.00 -6.34
CA ASP A 84 9.84 -5.95 -6.36
C ASP A 84 9.30 -7.35 -6.09
N PHE A 85 9.42 -8.22 -7.09
CA PHE A 85 9.01 -9.64 -7.02
C PHE A 85 10.21 -10.59 -6.96
N SER A 86 11.43 -10.08 -6.76
CA SER A 86 12.66 -10.88 -6.78
C SER A 86 12.67 -12.00 -5.73
N GLU A 87 11.97 -11.81 -4.60
CA GLU A 87 11.81 -12.85 -3.57
C GLU A 87 11.08 -14.11 -4.07
N PHE A 88 10.34 -14.00 -5.18
CA PHE A 88 9.59 -15.09 -5.81
C PHE A 88 10.30 -15.68 -7.04
N ALA A 89 11.47 -15.16 -7.40
CA ALA A 89 12.29 -15.74 -8.46
C ALA A 89 12.89 -17.06 -7.98
N ALA A 90 12.75 -18.11 -8.81
CA ALA A 90 13.30 -19.45 -8.57
C ALA A 90 14.81 -19.53 -8.86
#